data_AF-A0AA50E0V0-F1
#
_entry.id   AF-A0AA50E0V0-F1
#
_cell.length_a   1.000
_cell.length_b   1.000
_cell.length_c   1.000
_cell.angle_alpha   90.00
_cell.angle_beta   90.00
_cell.angle_gamma   90.00
#
_symmetry.space_group_name_H-M   'P 1'
#
loop_
_entity.id
_entity.type
_entity.pdbx_description
1 polymer ?
#
loop_
_entity_poly.entity_id
_entity_poly.type
_entity_poly.pdbx_seq_one_letter_code
_entity_poly.pdbx_strand_id
1 'polypeptide(L)'
;MTYVNWQALAAISELQPYFAEDFAGFQQQIEQRLPGLAAIAPEELDNLAVLRVLEVSNGCLQWAFRRQDEHCLSVEQTRECMQTVIGFIKVKKITCPSGKIIAFTPAIEQLIEQTTQLYRQAFKQNNQTAKQEYYAYSTAQFIAYGGDRLNQAQDLVEQEFSPLLTPHFVLRGKNYIDPYLQAITP
;
A
#
# COMPACT_ATOMS: atom_id res chain seq x y z
N MET A 1 7.83 21.39 -2.97
CA MET A 1 6.37 21.48 -3.23
C MET A 1 6.14 20.31 -4.12
N THR A 2 5.48 19.26 -3.61
CA THR A 2 5.46 17.97 -4.29
C THR A 2 4.90 18.12 -5.70
N TYR A 3 5.73 17.86 -6.70
CA TYR A 3 5.32 17.86 -8.09
C TYR A 3 4.88 16.45 -8.47
N VAL A 4 3.69 16.34 -9.06
CA VAL A 4 3.10 15.08 -9.49
C VAL A 4 3.08 15.04 -11.01
N ASN A 5 3.78 14.07 -11.60
CA ASN A 5 3.71 13.77 -13.02
C ASN A 5 2.48 12.88 -13.29
N TRP A 6 1.34 13.51 -13.54
CA TRP A 6 0.08 12.81 -13.79
C TRP A 6 0.11 11.88 -15.01
N GLN A 7 0.92 12.19 -16.03
CA GLN A 7 1.08 11.31 -17.19
C GLN A 7 1.85 10.04 -16.84
N ALA A 8 2.87 10.14 -15.97
CA ALA A 8 3.56 8.97 -15.45
C ALA A 8 2.63 8.10 -14.58
N LEU A 9 1.79 8.71 -13.74
CA LEU A 9 0.76 7.97 -12.99
C LEU A 9 -0.24 7.27 -13.92
N ALA A 10 -0.70 7.94 -14.97
CA ALA A 10 -1.64 7.37 -15.94
C ALA A 10 -1.08 6.17 -16.74
N ALA A 11 0.25 6.04 -16.81
CA ALA A 11 0.92 4.92 -17.45
C ALA A 11 1.02 3.66 -16.56
N ILE A 12 0.71 3.76 -15.26
CA ILE A 12 0.70 2.61 -14.34
C ILE A 12 -0.48 1.71 -14.69
N SER A 13 -0.23 0.40 -14.87
CA SER A 13 -1.22 -0.57 -15.38
C SER A 13 -2.54 -0.59 -14.62
N GLU A 14 -2.49 -0.44 -13.30
CA GLU A 14 -3.64 -0.45 -12.42
C GLU A 14 -4.46 0.84 -12.50
N LEU A 15 -3.83 1.95 -12.88
CA LEU A 15 -4.47 3.27 -12.96
C LEU A 15 -4.94 3.60 -14.39
N GLN A 16 -4.30 3.00 -15.40
CA GLN A 16 -4.55 3.27 -16.81
C GLN A 16 -6.04 3.21 -17.20
N PRO A 17 -6.84 2.22 -16.77
CA PRO A 17 -8.26 2.17 -17.13
C PRO A 17 -9.03 3.41 -16.65
N TYR A 18 -8.72 3.92 -15.45
CA TYR A 18 -9.44 5.04 -14.85
C TYR A 18 -9.04 6.38 -15.46
N PHE A 19 -7.74 6.59 -15.72
CA PHE A 19 -7.27 7.79 -16.42
C PHE A 19 -7.70 7.81 -17.90
N ALA A 20 -7.81 6.65 -18.55
CA ALA A 20 -8.29 6.57 -19.93
C ALA A 20 -9.80 6.85 -20.03
N GLU A 21 -10.58 6.49 -19.01
CA GLU A 21 -12.02 6.77 -18.95
C GLU A 21 -12.30 8.25 -18.68
N ASP A 22 -11.70 8.82 -17.62
CA ASP A 22 -11.84 10.24 -17.27
C ASP A 22 -10.59 10.73 -16.54
N PHE A 23 -9.64 11.27 -17.31
CA PHE A 23 -8.36 11.73 -16.77
C PHE A 23 -8.54 12.82 -15.71
N ALA A 24 -9.34 13.85 -16.01
CA ALA A 24 -9.52 15.00 -15.14
C ALA A 24 -10.31 14.62 -13.88
N GLY A 25 -11.38 13.83 -14.03
CA GLY A 25 -12.18 13.36 -12.92
C GLY A 25 -11.41 12.43 -11.98
N PHE A 26 -10.64 11.48 -12.52
CA PHE A 26 -9.83 10.58 -11.69
C PHE A 26 -8.68 11.32 -10.99
N GLN A 27 -8.02 12.26 -11.67
CA GLN A 27 -7.06 13.16 -11.03
C GLN A 27 -7.72 13.93 -9.87
N GLN A 28 -8.88 14.54 -10.10
CA GLN A 28 -9.59 15.28 -9.07
C GLN A 28 -9.96 14.40 -7.87
N GLN A 29 -10.37 13.15 -8.10
CA GLN A 29 -10.65 12.18 -7.03
C GLN A 29 -9.42 11.89 -6.16
N ILE A 30 -8.23 11.81 -6.76
CA ILE A 30 -6.97 11.64 -6.03
C ILE A 30 -6.67 12.92 -5.22
N GLU A 31 -6.72 14.08 -5.85
CA GLU A 31 -6.40 15.37 -5.24
C GLU A 31 -7.29 15.70 -4.04
N GLN A 32 -8.59 15.36 -4.11
CA GLN A 32 -9.54 15.58 -3.01
C GLN A 32 -9.20 14.82 -1.73
N ARG A 33 -8.38 13.76 -1.80
CA ARG A 33 -7.95 12.98 -0.63
C ARG A 33 -6.70 13.58 0.05
N LEU A 34 -5.91 14.35 -0.70
CA LEU A 34 -4.62 14.87 -0.22
C LEU A 34 -4.74 15.76 1.02
N PRO A 35 -5.72 16.68 1.16
CA PRO A 35 -5.82 17.52 2.36
C PRO A 35 -6.02 16.71 3.65
N GLY A 36 -6.82 15.63 3.59
CA GLY A 36 -7.05 14.75 4.74
C GLY A 36 -5.79 14.00 5.15
N LEU A 37 -5.01 13.52 4.18
CA LEU A 37 -3.73 12.85 4.42
C LEU A 37 -2.66 13.83 4.91
N ALA A 38 -2.62 15.05 4.38
CA ALA A 38 -1.68 16.10 4.79
C ALA A 38 -1.92 16.61 6.22
N ALA A 39 -3.12 16.40 6.76
CA ALA A 39 -3.46 16.73 8.14
C ALA A 39 -3.02 15.66 9.15
N ILE A 40 -2.57 14.48 8.70
CA ILE A 40 -2.08 13.40 9.57
C ILE A 40 -0.71 13.80 10.13
N ALA A 41 -0.49 13.47 11.40
CA ALA A 41 0.80 13.71 12.05
C ALA A 41 1.94 13.00 11.30
N PRO A 42 3.12 13.63 11.14
CA PRO A 42 4.25 13.04 10.41
C PRO A 42 4.62 11.61 10.84
N GLU A 43 4.65 11.35 12.15
CA GLU A 43 4.96 10.02 12.71
C GLU A 43 3.90 8.97 12.33
N GLU A 44 2.63 9.37 12.25
CA GLU A 44 1.55 8.47 11.82
C GLU A 44 1.61 8.18 10.32
N LEU A 45 2.06 9.15 9.50
CA LEU A 45 2.36 8.90 8.09
C LEU A 45 3.53 7.92 7.93
N ASP A 46 4.56 8.01 8.76
CA ASP A 46 5.68 7.07 8.76
C ASP A 46 5.19 5.66 9.11
N ASN A 47 4.37 5.53 10.16
CA ASN A 47 3.78 4.24 10.57
C ASN A 47 2.86 3.66 9.48
N LEU A 48 2.03 4.49 8.85
CA LEU A 48 1.16 4.08 7.75
C LEU A 48 1.95 3.66 6.51
N ALA A 49 3.09 4.29 6.23
CA ALA A 49 3.98 3.88 5.14
C ALA A 49 4.52 2.46 5.37
N VAL A 50 4.92 2.12 6.60
CA VAL A 50 5.32 0.74 6.96
C VAL A 50 4.19 -0.25 6.72
N LEU A 51 2.98 0.07 7.18
CA LEU A 51 1.80 -0.76 6.93
C LEU A 51 1.56 -0.95 5.44
N ARG A 52 1.66 0.12 4.65
CA ARG A 52 1.42 0.09 3.19
C ARG A 52 2.42 -0.80 2.48
N VAL A 53 3.71 -0.74 2.82
CA VAL A 53 4.73 -1.62 2.24
C VAL A 53 4.41 -3.08 2.56
N LEU A 54 4.06 -3.41 3.81
CA LEU A 54 3.65 -4.77 4.20
C LEU A 54 2.42 -5.26 3.42
N GLU A 55 1.40 -4.41 3.26
CA GLU A 55 0.20 -4.72 2.49
C GLU A 55 0.51 -5.04 1.03
N VAL A 56 1.33 -4.19 0.38
CA VAL A 56 1.71 -4.36 -1.03
C VAL A 56 2.54 -5.62 -1.22
N SER A 57 3.58 -5.83 -0.41
CA SER A 57 4.41 -7.05 -0.48
C SER A 57 3.59 -8.32 -0.26
N ASN A 58 2.69 -8.33 0.73
CA ASN A 58 1.77 -9.44 0.95
C ASN A 58 0.76 -9.63 -0.20
N GLY A 59 0.34 -8.54 -0.86
CA GLY A 59 -0.47 -8.59 -2.07
C GLY A 59 0.25 -9.27 -3.22
N CYS A 60 1.51 -8.91 -3.48
CA CYS A 60 2.36 -9.54 -4.48
C CYS A 60 2.53 -11.04 -4.22
N LEU A 61 2.78 -11.42 -2.96
CA LEU A 61 2.89 -12.82 -2.54
C LEU A 61 1.61 -13.60 -2.78
N GLN A 62 0.45 -13.04 -2.39
CA GLN A 62 -0.84 -13.69 -2.62
C GLN A 62 -1.14 -13.92 -4.10
N TRP A 63 -0.82 -12.95 -4.96
CA TRP A 63 -1.01 -13.10 -6.41
C TRP A 63 -0.08 -14.14 -7.00
N ALA A 64 1.19 -14.16 -6.60
CA ALA A 64 2.15 -15.18 -7.03
C ALA A 64 1.69 -16.59 -6.65
N PHE A 65 1.20 -16.77 -5.41
CA PHE A 65 0.64 -18.04 -4.97
C PHE A 65 -0.58 -18.47 -5.80
N ARG A 66 -1.52 -17.55 -6.08
CA ARG A 66 -2.72 -17.87 -6.88
C ARG A 66 -2.40 -18.22 -8.33
N ARG A 67 -1.32 -17.67 -8.87
CA ARG A 67 -0.88 -17.91 -10.26
C ARG A 67 0.11 -19.08 -10.37
N GLN A 68 0.54 -19.64 -9.24
CA GLN A 68 1.59 -20.66 -9.19
C GLN A 68 2.88 -20.19 -9.89
N ASP A 69 3.27 -18.93 -9.63
CA ASP A 69 4.50 -18.36 -10.16
C ASP A 69 5.72 -19.16 -9.67
N GLU A 70 6.82 -19.14 -10.42
CA GLU A 70 8.04 -19.92 -10.14
C GLU A 70 8.61 -19.73 -8.71
N HIS A 71 8.46 -18.54 -8.15
CA HIS A 71 8.92 -18.19 -6.80
C HIS A 71 7.82 -18.25 -5.73
N CYS A 72 6.68 -18.90 -6.01
CA CYS A 72 5.62 -19.03 -5.02
C CYS A 72 6.12 -19.79 -3.78
N LEU A 73 5.79 -19.28 -2.59
CA LEU A 73 6.12 -19.98 -1.34
C LEU A 73 5.25 -21.24 -1.21
N SER A 74 5.64 -22.11 -0.27
CA SER A 74 4.77 -23.22 0.14
C SER A 74 3.41 -22.69 0.63
N VAL A 75 2.41 -23.57 0.68
CA VAL A 75 1.08 -23.23 1.19
C VAL A 75 1.17 -22.75 2.64
N GLU A 76 2.00 -23.40 3.46
CA GLU A 76 2.21 -23.10 4.87
C GLU A 76 2.86 -21.74 5.05
N GLN A 77 3.95 -21.47 4.34
CA GLN A 77 4.65 -20.18 4.36
C GLN A 77 3.74 -19.04 3.88
N THR A 78 2.98 -19.29 2.81
CA THR A 78 2.00 -18.32 2.30
C THR A 78 0.95 -18.00 3.36
N ARG A 79 0.40 -19.02 4.04
CA ARG A 79 -0.59 -18.84 5.11
C ARG A 79 -0.02 -18.07 6.30
N GLU A 80 1.19 -18.40 6.73
CA GLU A 80 1.87 -17.72 7.83
C GLU A 80 2.07 -16.23 7.54
N CYS A 81 2.60 -15.91 6.35
CA CYS A 81 2.79 -14.53 5.94
C CYS A 81 1.45 -13.77 5.86
N MET A 82 0.44 -14.37 5.22
CA MET A 82 -0.88 -13.75 5.12
C MET A 82 -1.51 -13.53 6.49
N GLN A 83 -1.46 -14.51 7.38
CA GLN A 83 -2.02 -14.41 8.72
C GLN A 83 -1.33 -13.32 9.54
N THR A 84 0.00 -13.21 9.42
CA THR A 84 0.78 -12.19 10.13
C THR A 84 0.39 -10.78 9.67
N VAL A 85 0.46 -10.49 8.36
CA VAL A 85 0.16 -9.15 7.83
C VAL A 85 -1.32 -8.79 8.01
N ILE A 86 -2.25 -9.72 7.75
CA ILE A 86 -3.69 -9.51 8.02
C ILE A 86 -3.94 -9.33 9.52
N GLY A 87 -3.18 -10.03 10.37
CA GLY A 87 -3.20 -9.89 11.81
C GLY A 87 -2.93 -8.45 12.23
N PHE A 88 -1.85 -7.85 11.72
CA PHE A 88 -1.48 -6.45 12.00
C PHE A 88 -2.58 -5.46 11.62
N ILE A 89 -3.23 -5.66 10.46
CA ILE A 89 -4.35 -4.81 10.01
C ILE A 89 -5.55 -4.97 10.95
N LYS A 90 -5.87 -6.21 11.35
CA LYS A 90 -7.03 -6.49 12.23
C LYS A 90 -6.89 -5.88 13.60
N VAL A 91 -5.69 -5.99 14.20
CA VAL A 91 -5.39 -5.47 15.54
C VAL A 91 -4.82 -4.05 15.53
N LYS A 92 -4.64 -3.45 14.34
CA LYS A 92 -4.11 -2.11 14.11
C LYS A 92 -2.80 -1.88 14.89
N LYS A 93 -1.87 -2.81 14.74
CA LYS A 93 -0.56 -2.78 15.37
C LYS A 93 0.39 -3.71 14.64
N ILE A 94 1.60 -3.23 14.38
CA ILE A 94 2.68 -4.03 13.78
C ILE A 94 3.64 -4.42 14.89
N THR A 95 3.88 -5.73 15.02
CA THR A 95 4.88 -6.27 15.95
C THR A 95 6.06 -6.74 15.11
N CYS A 96 7.19 -6.04 15.22
CA CYS A 96 8.42 -6.40 14.52
C CYS A 96 9.10 -7.56 15.24
N PRO A 97 9.80 -8.47 14.54
CA PRO A 97 10.56 -9.55 15.18
C PRO A 97 11.61 -9.08 16.18
N SER A 98 12.18 -7.88 16.02
CA SER A 98 13.06 -7.26 17.01
C SER A 98 12.39 -6.91 18.35
N GLY A 99 11.05 -7.00 18.44
CA GLY A 99 10.25 -6.58 19.60
C GLY A 99 9.76 -5.14 19.50
N LYS A 100 10.18 -4.37 18.49
CA LYS A 100 9.63 -3.04 18.20
C LYS A 100 8.13 -3.14 17.91
N ILE A 101 7.36 -2.23 18.48
CA ILE A 101 5.91 -2.12 18.28
C ILE A 101 5.61 -0.80 17.58
N ILE A 102 4.85 -0.88 16.49
CA ILE A 102 4.23 0.28 15.84
C ILE A 102 2.74 0.22 16.16
N ALA A 103 2.26 1.21 16.89
CA ALA A 103 0.85 1.37 17.24
C ALA A 103 0.28 2.62 16.56
N PHE A 104 -1.02 2.60 16.30
CA PHE A 104 -1.72 3.70 15.67
C PHE A 104 -2.64 4.38 16.68
N THR A 105 -2.80 5.69 16.56
CA THR A 105 -3.83 6.41 17.33
C THR A 105 -5.25 5.98 16.89
N PRO A 106 -6.28 6.13 17.75
CA PRO A 106 -7.65 5.74 17.41
C PRO A 106 -8.18 6.32 16.10
N ALA A 107 -7.78 7.56 15.76
CA ALA A 107 -8.13 8.20 14.49
C ALA A 107 -7.54 7.45 13.29
N ILE A 108 -6.30 6.98 13.40
CA ILE A 108 -5.62 6.21 12.36
C ILE A 108 -6.13 4.77 12.31
N GLU A 109 -6.48 4.16 13.45
CA GLU A 109 -7.16 2.86 13.46
C GLU A 109 -8.48 2.91 12.69
N GLN A 110 -9.25 3.98 12.85
CA GLN A 110 -10.48 4.20 12.09
C GLN A 110 -10.21 4.35 10.59
N LEU A 111 -9.14 5.06 10.22
CA LEU A 111 -8.73 5.20 8.82
C LEU A 111 -8.33 3.86 8.19
N ILE A 112 -7.59 3.03 8.94
CA ILE A 112 -7.21 1.66 8.53
C ILE A 112 -8.47 0.80 8.33
N GLU A 113 -9.44 0.88 9.25
CA GLU A 113 -10.70 0.15 9.13
C GLU A 113 -11.50 0.59 7.90
N GLN A 114 -11.64 1.89 7.66
CA GLN A 114 -12.31 2.43 6.47
C GLN A 114 -11.63 1.97 5.17
N THR A 115 -10.30 2.03 5.12
CA THR A 115 -9.52 1.58 3.96
C THR A 115 -9.68 0.07 3.74
N THR A 116 -9.72 -0.71 4.82
CA THR A 116 -9.97 -2.16 4.75
C THR A 116 -11.37 -2.48 4.23
N GLN A 117 -12.39 -1.72 4.64
CA GLN A 117 -13.75 -1.87 4.14
C GLN A 117 -13.83 -1.54 2.65
N LEU A 118 -13.19 -0.45 2.22
CA LEU A 118 -13.10 -0.07 0.81
C LEU A 118 -12.42 -1.16 -0.03
N TYR A 119 -11.29 -1.71 0.44
CA TYR A 119 -10.62 -2.84 -0.21
C TYR A 119 -11.54 -4.07 -0.35
N ARG A 120 -12.33 -4.40 0.68
CA ARG A 120 -13.28 -5.52 0.61
C ARG A 120 -14.37 -5.28 -0.43
N GLN A 121 -14.95 -4.09 -0.47
CA GLN A 121 -15.94 -3.73 -1.47
C GLN A 121 -15.35 -3.83 -2.89
N ALA A 122 -14.17 -3.27 -3.08
CA ALA A 122 -13.45 -3.28 -4.35
C ALA A 122 -13.14 -4.70 -4.84
N PHE A 123 -12.43 -5.50 -4.04
CA PHE A 123 -11.81 -6.75 -4.53
C PHE A 123 -12.49 -8.03 -4.05
N LYS A 124 -13.33 -7.99 -3.02
CA LYS A 124 -14.07 -9.18 -2.53
C LYS A 124 -15.52 -9.18 -2.98
N GLN A 125 -16.12 -8.00 -3.14
CA GLN A 125 -17.50 -7.85 -3.63
C GLN A 125 -17.55 -7.43 -5.11
N ASN A 126 -16.38 -7.24 -5.74
CA ASN A 126 -16.24 -6.89 -7.15
C ASN A 126 -16.98 -5.59 -7.55
N ASN A 127 -17.09 -4.63 -6.63
CA ASN A 127 -17.70 -3.33 -6.89
C ASN A 127 -16.72 -2.42 -7.65
N GLN A 128 -17.09 -1.99 -8.87
CA GLN A 128 -16.20 -1.22 -9.74
C GLN A 128 -15.98 0.21 -9.24
N THR A 129 -17.01 0.88 -8.71
CA THR A 129 -16.89 2.20 -8.09
C THR A 129 -15.93 2.15 -6.90
N ALA A 130 -16.06 1.13 -6.05
CA ALA A 130 -15.16 0.95 -4.91
C ALA A 130 -13.71 0.65 -5.36
N LYS A 131 -13.49 -0.02 -6.49
CA LYS A 131 -12.13 -0.21 -7.05
C LYS A 131 -11.52 1.11 -7.50
N GLN A 132 -12.29 1.93 -8.23
CA GLN A 132 -11.83 3.26 -8.64
C GLN A 132 -11.49 4.11 -7.41
N GLU A 133 -12.38 4.15 -6.41
CA GLU A 133 -12.13 4.85 -5.15
C GLU A 133 -10.90 4.32 -4.40
N TYR A 134 -10.72 2.99 -4.37
CA TYR A 134 -9.55 2.37 -3.75
C TYR A 134 -8.25 2.80 -4.43
N TYR A 135 -8.20 2.78 -5.77
CA TYR A 135 -7.01 3.18 -6.50
C TYR A 135 -6.74 4.69 -6.42
N ALA A 136 -7.79 5.52 -6.42
CA ALA A 136 -7.63 6.96 -6.18
C ALA A 136 -7.02 7.21 -4.78
N TYR A 137 -7.56 6.54 -3.76
CA TYR A 137 -7.08 6.69 -2.39
C TYR A 137 -5.68 6.11 -2.18
N SER A 138 -5.38 4.93 -2.75
CA SER A 138 -4.04 4.34 -2.71
C SER A 138 -3.01 5.23 -3.40
N THR A 139 -3.37 5.88 -4.51
CA THR A 139 -2.47 6.83 -5.20
C THR A 139 -2.23 8.06 -4.34
N ALA A 140 -3.29 8.60 -3.72
CA ALA A 140 -3.17 9.72 -2.78
C ALA A 140 -2.28 9.38 -1.57
N GLN A 141 -2.35 8.15 -1.05
CA GLN A 141 -1.46 7.65 0.00
C GLN A 141 0.01 7.69 -0.44
N PHE A 142 0.34 7.18 -1.63
CA PHE A 142 1.73 7.23 -2.14
C PHE A 142 2.23 8.67 -2.31
N ILE A 143 1.38 9.58 -2.79
CA ILE A 143 1.70 11.03 -2.89
C ILE A 143 1.96 11.62 -1.50
N ALA A 144 1.10 11.32 -0.52
CA ALA A 144 1.20 11.88 0.82
C ALA A 144 2.40 11.34 1.63
N TYR A 145 2.73 10.06 1.46
CA TYR A 145 3.91 9.47 2.10
C TYR A 145 5.19 10.02 1.47
N GLY A 146 5.22 10.12 0.13
CA GLY A 146 6.39 10.54 -0.63
C GLY A 146 7.54 9.55 -0.56
N GLY A 147 8.62 9.86 -1.28
CA GLY A 147 9.77 8.96 -1.44
C GLY A 147 10.46 8.63 -0.12
N ASP A 148 10.79 9.62 0.70
CA ASP A 148 11.61 9.43 1.90
C ASP A 148 10.95 8.46 2.90
N ARG A 149 9.66 8.63 3.19
CA ARG A 149 8.92 7.76 4.11
C ARG A 149 8.80 6.35 3.57
N LEU A 150 8.50 6.21 2.29
CA LEU A 150 8.34 4.90 1.66
C LEU A 150 9.67 4.15 1.56
N ASN A 151 10.78 4.84 1.30
CA ASN A 151 12.11 4.25 1.31
C ASN A 151 12.49 3.76 2.72
N GLN A 152 12.30 4.59 3.75
CA GLN A 152 12.55 4.19 5.14
C GLN A 152 11.65 3.02 5.59
N ALA A 153 10.38 3.03 5.14
CA ALA A 153 9.46 1.93 5.39
C ALA A 153 9.89 0.63 4.68
N GLN A 154 10.37 0.72 3.44
CA GLN A 154 10.93 -0.42 2.71
C GLN A 154 12.16 -0.98 3.43
N ASP A 155 13.09 -0.13 3.87
CA ASP A 155 14.29 -0.55 4.60
C ASP A 155 13.92 -1.28 5.90
N LEU A 156 12.96 -0.74 6.67
CA LEU A 156 12.47 -1.39 7.89
C LEU A 156 11.80 -2.74 7.57
N VAL A 157 10.99 -2.80 6.52
CA VAL A 157 10.31 -4.05 6.13
C VAL A 157 11.30 -5.10 5.66
N GLU A 158 12.32 -4.70 4.92
CA GLU A 158 13.40 -5.59 4.51
C GLU A 158 14.16 -6.12 5.73
N GLN A 159 14.51 -5.26 6.69
CA GLN A 159 15.24 -5.65 7.89
C GLN A 159 14.43 -6.59 8.78
N GLU A 160 13.16 -6.26 9.03
CA GLU A 160 12.34 -6.94 10.05
C GLU A 160 11.55 -8.12 9.48
N PHE A 161 11.17 -8.08 8.20
CA PHE A 161 10.21 -9.03 7.64
C PHE A 161 10.71 -9.79 6.41
N SER A 162 11.94 -9.58 5.94
CA SER A 162 12.55 -10.44 4.92
C SER A 162 12.54 -11.94 5.25
N PRO A 163 12.71 -12.40 6.51
CA PRO A 163 12.58 -13.84 6.81
C PRO A 163 11.16 -14.39 6.58
N LEU A 164 10.13 -13.55 6.76
CA LEU A 164 8.72 -13.92 6.59
C LEU A 164 8.27 -13.78 5.13
N LEU A 165 8.56 -12.63 4.52
CA LEU A 165 8.16 -12.29 3.15
C LEU A 165 9.12 -12.87 2.12
N THR A 166 10.33 -13.28 2.50
CA THR A 166 11.49 -13.50 1.62
C THR A 166 11.98 -12.20 0.95
N PRO A 167 13.29 -12.09 0.65
CA PRO A 167 13.81 -10.95 -0.12
C PRO A 167 13.09 -10.75 -1.46
N HIS A 168 12.60 -11.83 -2.07
CA HIS A 168 11.86 -11.79 -3.33
C HIS A 168 10.57 -10.96 -3.22
N PHE A 169 9.71 -11.21 -2.22
CA PHE A 169 8.44 -10.47 -2.12
C PHE A 169 8.59 -9.08 -1.51
N VAL A 170 9.65 -8.83 -0.74
CA VAL A 170 10.04 -7.46 -0.38
C VAL A 170 10.39 -6.67 -1.64
N LEU A 171 11.26 -7.21 -2.50
CA LEU A 171 11.63 -6.58 -3.78
C LEU A 171 10.43 -6.40 -4.71
N ARG A 172 9.53 -7.39 -4.80
CA ARG A 172 8.31 -7.27 -5.61
C ARG A 172 7.40 -6.14 -5.11
N GLY A 173 7.28 -5.98 -3.80
CA GLY A 173 6.53 -4.87 -3.22
C GLY A 173 7.17 -3.51 -3.52
N LYS A 174 8.50 -3.42 -3.43
CA LYS A 174 9.24 -2.23 -3.86
C LYS A 174 8.99 -1.88 -5.33
N ASN A 175 9.18 -2.85 -6.22
CA ASN A 175 8.94 -2.66 -7.66
C ASN A 175 7.49 -2.26 -8.00
N TYR A 176 6.52 -2.62 -7.16
CA TYR A 176 5.14 -2.16 -7.31
C TYR A 176 4.99 -0.68 -6.95
N ILE A 177 5.70 -0.21 -5.94
CA ILE A 177 5.64 1.17 -5.41
C ILE A 177 6.48 2.13 -6.27
N ASP A 178 7.61 1.66 -6.81
CA ASP A 178 8.59 2.49 -7.53
C ASP A 178 7.98 3.35 -8.66
N PRO A 179 7.06 2.86 -9.52
CA PRO A 179 6.44 3.69 -10.55
C PRO A 179 5.66 4.88 -10.00
N TYR A 180 5.03 4.73 -8.82
CA TYR A 180 4.35 5.83 -8.16
C TYR A 180 5.37 6.87 -7.68
N LEU A 181 6.46 6.42 -7.05
CA LEU A 181 7.51 7.30 -6.55
C LEU A 181 8.23 8.05 -7.67
N GLN A 182 8.50 7.41 -8.81
CA GLN A 182 9.09 8.06 -9.98
C GLN A 182 8.18 9.16 -10.55
N ALA A 183 6.87 9.04 -10.36
CA ALA A 183 5.90 10.06 -10.74
C ALA A 183 5.75 11.19 -9.71
N ILE A 184 6.40 11.10 -8.55
CA ILE A 184 6.32 12.06 -7.44
C ILE A 184 7.71 12.63 -7.17
N THR A 185 7.96 13.88 -7.52
CA THR A 185 9.23 14.55 -7.22
C THR A 185 9.08 15.54 -6.05
N PRO A 186 10.07 15.63 -5.14
CA PRO A 186 10.05 16.58 -4.01
C PRO A 186 9.90 18.07 -4.40
#